data_AF-A0ABD3QGA3-F1
#
_entry.id   AF-A0ABD3QGA3-F1
#
_cell.length_a   1.000
_cell.length_b   1.000
_cell.length_c   1.000
_cell.angle_alpha   90.00
_cell.angle_beta   90.00
_cell.angle_gamma   90.00
#
_symmetry.space_group_name_H-M   'P 1'
#
loop_
_entity.id
_entity.type
_entity.pdbx_description
1 polymer ?
#
loop_
_entity_poly.entity_id
_entity_poly.type
_entity_poly.pdbx_seq_one_letter_code
_entity_poly.pdbx_strand_id
1 'polypeptide(L)'
;MKRLIENFPELAEDGAIEICVMKTQGDMILDKSLMELGGKGLFTKELDTALLGNEVDICVHSMKDVPTWLPDGTVLPCNLPREDTNDAFITANGEIKTIADLPDGSVIGTASLRPRIVDGKIVFRGLIAMPDGSLKYETEATGAIEDAVEIGRKAGEELKARAGEKFFQMMVEMSPQQVLGQITK
;
A
#
# COMPACT_ATOMS: atom_id res chain seq x y z
N MET A 1 3.48 -16.56 -9.91
CA MET A 1 3.76 -18.01 -9.80
C MET A 1 5.25 -18.34 -9.79
N LYS A 2 6.03 -17.95 -10.81
CA LYS A 2 7.48 -18.23 -10.91
C LYS A 2 8.28 -18.03 -9.61
N ARG A 3 8.15 -16.86 -8.97
CA ARG A 3 8.87 -16.53 -7.72
C ARG A 3 8.48 -17.43 -6.53
N LEU A 4 7.22 -17.86 -6.47
CA LEU A 4 6.75 -18.73 -5.40
C LEU A 4 7.34 -20.15 -5.58
N ILE A 5 7.33 -20.67 -6.81
CA ILE A 5 7.95 -21.97 -7.15
C ILE A 5 9.47 -21.96 -6.95
N GLU A 6 10.15 -20.86 -7.29
CA GLU A 6 11.60 -20.73 -7.08
C GLU A 6 12.00 -20.85 -5.60
N ASN A 7 11.13 -20.44 -4.67
CA ASN A 7 11.37 -20.51 -3.23
C ASN A 7 10.77 -21.77 -2.57
N PHE A 8 9.78 -22.40 -3.22
CA PHE A 8 9.10 -23.62 -2.77
C PHE A 8 8.96 -24.60 -3.95
N PRO A 9 10.03 -25.31 -4.32
CA PRO A 9 10.06 -26.17 -5.51
C PRO A 9 9.02 -27.29 -5.51
N GLU A 10 8.57 -27.74 -4.34
CA GLU A 10 7.49 -28.72 -4.15
C GLU A 10 6.17 -28.27 -4.79
N LEU A 11 5.96 -26.96 -4.91
CA LEU A 11 4.78 -26.38 -5.56
C LEU A 11 4.83 -26.46 -7.09
N ALA A 12 5.93 -26.96 -7.68
CA ALA A 12 6.06 -27.15 -9.13
C ALA A 12 5.42 -28.45 -9.63
N GLU A 13 5.06 -29.38 -8.73
CA GLU A 13 4.46 -30.66 -9.11
C GLU A 13 3.09 -30.45 -9.78
N ASP A 14 2.77 -31.30 -10.75
CA ASP A 14 1.50 -31.23 -11.47
C ASP A 14 0.32 -31.42 -10.50
N GLY A 15 -0.60 -30.47 -10.48
CA GLY A 15 -1.72 -30.45 -9.53
C GLY A 15 -1.38 -29.98 -8.12
N ALA A 16 -0.13 -29.59 -7.81
CA ALA A 16 0.21 -29.04 -6.49
C ALA A 16 -0.44 -27.68 -6.21
N ILE A 17 -0.81 -26.94 -7.26
CA ILE A 17 -1.47 -25.64 -7.14
C ILE A 17 -2.60 -25.51 -8.14
N GLU A 18 -3.73 -25.03 -7.66
CA GLU A 18 -4.79 -24.46 -8.47
C GLU A 18 -4.76 -22.92 -8.37
N ILE A 19 -4.73 -22.22 -9.50
CA ILE A 19 -4.71 -20.76 -9.52
C ILE A 19 -6.15 -20.24 -9.61
N CYS A 20 -6.66 -19.70 -8.50
CA CYS A 20 -7.92 -18.97 -8.49
C CYS A 20 -7.67 -17.48 -8.78
N VAL A 21 -8.04 -17.02 -9.98
CA VAL A 21 -7.90 -15.60 -10.37
C VAL A 21 -9.15 -14.83 -9.92
N MET A 22 -8.95 -13.83 -9.08
CA MET A 22 -10.00 -12.95 -8.59
C MET A 22 -9.83 -11.54 -9.15
N LYS A 23 -10.95 -10.82 -9.35
CA LYS A 23 -10.94 -9.39 -9.67
C LYS A 23 -11.33 -8.60 -8.44
N THR A 24 -10.52 -7.60 -8.10
CA THR A 24 -10.79 -6.71 -6.96
C THR A 24 -11.51 -5.45 -7.39
N GLN A 25 -12.12 -4.72 -6.45
CA GLN A 25 -12.65 -3.39 -6.74
C GLN A 25 -11.58 -2.44 -7.31
N GLY A 26 -10.34 -2.52 -6.81
CA GLY A 26 -9.22 -1.75 -7.32
C GLY A 26 -8.87 -2.03 -8.78
N ASP A 27 -9.12 -3.25 -9.28
CA ASP A 27 -8.90 -3.61 -10.69
C ASP A 27 -10.03 -3.12 -11.61
N MET A 28 -11.23 -2.97 -11.07
CA MET A 28 -12.42 -2.61 -11.85
C MET A 28 -12.59 -1.10 -12.04
N ILE A 29 -12.05 -0.30 -11.12
CA ILE A 29 -12.24 1.16 -11.11
C ILE A 29 -10.98 1.85 -11.60
N LEU A 30 -10.94 2.18 -12.90
CA LEU A 30 -9.79 2.79 -13.58
C LEU A 30 -9.98 4.28 -13.89
N ASP A 31 -11.19 4.81 -13.72
CA ASP A 31 -11.60 6.16 -14.11
C ASP A 31 -11.59 7.18 -12.97
N LYS A 32 -11.28 6.74 -11.75
CA LYS A 32 -11.22 7.58 -10.54
C LYS A 32 -9.88 7.44 -9.86
N SER A 33 -9.44 8.52 -9.21
CA SER A 33 -8.18 8.47 -8.47
C SER A 33 -8.33 7.64 -7.19
N LEU A 34 -7.25 6.96 -6.77
CA LEU A 34 -7.23 6.21 -5.50
C LEU A 34 -7.59 7.08 -4.28
N MET A 35 -7.33 8.39 -4.36
CA MET A 35 -7.68 9.37 -3.33
C MET A 35 -9.20 9.55 -3.18
N GLU A 36 -9.93 9.55 -4.30
CA GLU A 36 -11.39 9.69 -4.33
C GLU A 36 -12.09 8.39 -3.95
N LEU A 37 -11.43 7.25 -4.15
CA LEU A 37 -12.01 5.93 -3.89
C LEU A 37 -12.07 5.55 -2.42
N GLY A 38 -11.41 6.30 -1.53
CA GLY A 38 -11.56 6.23 -0.07
C GLY A 38 -11.94 4.87 0.50
N GLY A 39 -10.96 4.05 0.88
CA GLY A 39 -11.22 2.74 1.49
C GLY A 39 -9.94 1.94 1.72
N LYS A 40 -9.88 1.19 2.82
CA LYS A 40 -8.77 0.25 3.07
C LYS A 40 -9.07 -1.08 2.36
N GLY A 41 -8.04 -1.70 1.79
CA GLY A 41 -8.16 -3.03 1.18
C GLY A 41 -8.78 -3.07 -0.22
N LEU A 42 -8.72 -1.98 -1.00
CA LEU A 42 -9.22 -1.90 -2.39
C LEU A 42 -8.73 -3.05 -3.29
N PHE A 43 -7.54 -3.59 -3.01
CA PHE A 43 -6.91 -4.68 -3.76
C PHE A 43 -6.81 -5.98 -2.98
N THR A 44 -7.35 -6.06 -1.76
CA THR A 44 -7.24 -7.25 -0.90
C THR A 44 -8.56 -7.80 -0.43
N LYS A 45 -9.61 -6.98 -0.34
CA LYS A 45 -10.88 -7.36 0.31
C LYS A 45 -11.50 -8.63 -0.28
N GLU A 46 -11.53 -8.78 -1.60
CA GLU A 46 -12.08 -9.97 -2.25
C GLU A 46 -11.24 -11.22 -1.96
N LEU A 47 -9.92 -11.06 -1.91
CA LEU A 47 -8.99 -12.15 -1.58
C LEU A 47 -9.14 -12.55 -0.11
N ASP A 48 -9.21 -11.56 0.80
CA ASP A 48 -9.43 -11.76 2.24
C ASP A 48 -10.74 -12.51 2.49
N THR A 49 -11.80 -12.19 1.72
CA THR A 49 -13.11 -12.84 1.82
C THR A 49 -13.05 -14.29 1.35
N ALA A 50 -12.36 -14.57 0.25
CA ALA A 50 -12.18 -15.92 -0.25
C ALA A 50 -11.35 -16.79 0.70
N LEU A 51 -10.30 -16.22 1.30
CA LEU A 51 -9.48 -16.90 2.31
C LEU A 51 -10.29 -17.24 3.56
N LEU A 52 -11.04 -16.27 4.10
CA LEU A 52 -11.90 -16.47 5.27
C LEU A 52 -13.09 -17.41 4.98
N GLY A 53 -13.54 -17.47 3.72
CA GLY A 53 -14.57 -18.38 3.23
C GLY A 53 -14.08 -19.81 3.00
N ASN A 54 -12.78 -20.08 3.13
CA ASN A 54 -12.12 -21.34 2.73
C ASN A 54 -12.31 -21.67 1.23
N GLU A 55 -12.44 -20.65 0.38
CA GLU A 55 -12.45 -20.81 -1.08
C GLU A 55 -11.03 -20.98 -1.64
N VAL A 56 -10.03 -20.45 -0.92
CA VAL A 56 -8.61 -20.59 -1.21
C VAL A 56 -7.82 -20.84 0.07
N ASP A 57 -6.70 -21.55 -0.05
CA ASP A 57 -5.82 -21.84 1.10
C ASP A 57 -4.85 -20.69 1.41
N ILE A 58 -4.40 -19.97 0.38
CA ILE A 58 -3.45 -18.86 0.50
C ILE A 58 -3.79 -17.74 -0.48
N CYS A 59 -3.43 -16.51 -0.09
CA CYS A 59 -3.45 -15.36 -0.99
C CYS A 59 -2.03 -14.81 -1.18
N VAL A 60 -1.71 -14.42 -2.42
CA VAL A 60 -0.41 -13.83 -2.77
C VAL A 60 -0.62 -12.37 -3.13
N HIS A 61 0.04 -11.48 -2.40
CA HIS A 61 -0.10 -10.04 -2.57
C HIS A 61 1.23 -9.39 -2.97
N SER A 62 1.13 -8.25 -3.64
CA SER A 62 2.20 -7.25 -3.55
C SER A 62 2.17 -6.63 -2.16
N MET A 63 3.29 -6.67 -1.43
CA MET A 63 3.31 -6.24 -0.02
C MET A 63 2.90 -4.77 0.17
N LYS A 64 3.11 -3.91 -0.83
CA LYS A 64 2.70 -2.49 -0.79
C LYS A 64 1.18 -2.29 -0.72
N ASP A 65 0.42 -3.29 -1.16
CA ASP A 65 -1.04 -3.24 -1.27
C ASP A 65 -1.73 -3.93 -0.07
N VAL A 66 -0.95 -4.61 0.79
CA VAL A 66 -1.45 -5.24 2.02
C VAL A 66 -1.76 -4.16 3.06
N PRO A 67 -2.99 -4.12 3.63
CA PRO A 67 -3.32 -3.19 4.69
C PRO A 67 -2.43 -3.36 5.93
N THR A 68 -2.19 -2.26 6.66
CA THR A 68 -1.43 -2.29 7.92
C THR A 68 -2.08 -3.19 8.98
N TRP A 69 -3.41 -3.28 8.97
CA TRP A 69 -4.20 -4.13 9.85
C TRP A 69 -4.77 -5.28 9.03
N LEU A 70 -4.36 -6.50 9.37
CA LEU A 70 -4.89 -7.69 8.74
C LEU A 70 -6.30 -7.99 9.27
N PRO A 71 -7.20 -8.53 8.44
CA PRO A 71 -8.49 -9.05 8.90
C PRO A 71 -8.30 -10.13 9.98
N ASP A 72 -9.22 -10.18 10.95
CA ASP A 72 -9.23 -11.24 11.96
C ASP A 72 -9.28 -12.62 11.31
N GLY A 73 -8.56 -13.58 11.89
CA GLY A 73 -8.47 -14.94 11.35
C GLY A 73 -7.49 -15.08 10.18
N THR A 74 -6.89 -13.99 9.70
CA THR A 74 -5.82 -14.03 8.70
C THR A 74 -4.45 -13.76 9.32
N VAL A 75 -3.40 -14.26 8.68
CA VAL A 75 -2.00 -14.04 9.07
C VAL A 75 -1.17 -13.79 7.82
N LEU A 76 -0.09 -13.01 7.96
CA LEU A 76 0.94 -12.84 6.92
C LEU A 76 2.26 -13.45 7.40
N PRO A 77 2.41 -14.79 7.32
CA PRO A 77 3.56 -15.48 7.90
C PRO A 77 4.78 -15.53 6.96
N CYS A 78 4.59 -15.19 5.68
CA CYS A 78 5.60 -15.40 4.64
C CYS A 78 5.83 -14.12 3.84
N ASN A 79 7.11 -13.77 3.68
CA ASN A 79 7.58 -12.80 2.70
C ASN A 79 8.69 -13.48 1.89
N LEU A 80 8.56 -13.46 0.57
CA LEU A 80 9.63 -13.92 -0.31
C LEU A 80 10.83 -12.95 -0.25
N PRO A 81 12.05 -13.37 -0.65
CA PRO A 81 13.18 -12.47 -0.80
C PRO A 81 12.78 -11.21 -1.57
N ARG A 82 13.22 -10.05 -1.08
CA ARG A 82 12.80 -8.76 -1.64
C ARG A 82 13.48 -8.52 -2.98
N GLU A 83 12.70 -8.12 -3.99
CA GLU A 83 13.26 -7.61 -5.25
C GLU A 83 13.76 -6.18 -5.10
N ASP A 84 14.33 -5.65 -6.17
CA ASP A 84 14.61 -4.22 -6.29
C ASP A 84 13.38 -3.37 -5.92
N THR A 85 13.60 -2.42 -5.03
CA THR A 85 12.57 -1.51 -4.50
C THR A 85 12.57 -0.16 -5.17
N ASN A 86 13.52 0.09 -6.07
CA ASN A 86 13.68 1.37 -6.73
C ASN A 86 12.52 1.63 -7.69
N ASP A 87 12.11 2.89 -7.77
CA ASP A 87 11.25 3.33 -8.85
C ASP A 87 12.00 3.26 -10.19
N ALA A 88 11.28 2.88 -11.25
CA ALA A 88 11.80 2.95 -12.60
C ALA A 88 11.40 4.27 -13.27
N PHE A 89 12.37 4.95 -13.87
CA PHE A 89 12.10 6.05 -14.79
C PHE A 89 11.89 5.49 -16.20
N ILE A 90 10.71 5.74 -16.79
CA ILE A 90 10.32 5.21 -18.09
C ILE A 90 9.99 6.37 -19.02
N THR A 91 10.56 6.37 -20.22
CA THR A 91 10.34 7.40 -21.24
C THR A 91 9.79 6.77 -22.51
N ALA A 92 8.96 7.51 -23.26
CA ALA A 92 8.19 6.95 -24.37
C ALA A 92 9.05 6.34 -25.49
N ASN A 93 10.22 6.93 -25.75
CA ASN A 93 11.14 6.53 -26.81
C ASN A 93 12.52 6.08 -26.29
N GLY A 94 12.74 6.13 -24.97
CA GLY A 94 14.00 5.71 -24.35
C GLY A 94 15.18 6.65 -24.60
N GLU A 95 15.00 7.80 -25.26
CA GLU A 95 16.09 8.74 -25.59
C GLU A 95 16.55 9.52 -24.35
N ILE A 96 15.60 9.95 -23.52
CA ILE A 96 15.85 10.61 -22.24
C ILE A 96 16.15 9.52 -21.20
N LYS A 97 17.36 9.58 -20.62
CA LYS A 97 17.88 8.54 -19.70
C LYS A 97 17.68 8.89 -18.24
N THR A 98 17.63 10.17 -17.92
CA THR A 98 17.47 10.63 -16.53
C THR A 98 16.39 11.70 -16.44
N ILE A 99 15.86 11.90 -15.22
CA ILE A 99 14.91 12.97 -14.93
C ILE A 99 15.54 14.34 -15.22
N ALA A 100 16.85 14.50 -15.01
CA ALA A 100 17.56 15.75 -15.26
C ALA A 100 17.63 16.12 -16.75
N ASP A 101 17.46 15.15 -17.65
CA ASP A 101 17.46 15.36 -19.10
C ASP A 101 16.07 15.74 -19.64
N LEU A 102 15.06 15.84 -18.77
CA LEU A 102 13.71 16.24 -19.19
C LEU A 102 13.71 17.71 -19.66
N PRO A 103 13.18 18.01 -20.86
CA PRO A 103 12.94 19.38 -21.29
C PRO A 103 12.06 20.14 -20.30
N ASP A 104 12.30 21.44 -20.17
CA ASP A 104 11.46 22.30 -19.35
C ASP A 104 9.98 22.23 -19.80
N GLY A 105 9.07 22.19 -18.83
CA GLY A 105 7.63 22.00 -19.07
C GLY A 105 7.19 20.55 -19.35
N SER A 106 8.07 19.55 -19.18
CA SER A 106 7.70 18.13 -19.30
C SER A 106 6.66 17.70 -18.26
N VAL A 107 5.72 16.84 -18.67
CA VAL A 107 4.67 16.29 -17.79
C VAL A 107 5.04 14.88 -17.33
N ILE A 108 5.05 14.65 -16.00
CA ILE A 108 5.30 13.34 -15.39
C ILE A 108 3.97 12.75 -14.90
N GLY A 109 3.57 11.61 -15.46
CA GLY A 109 2.39 10.86 -15.01
C GLY A 109 2.73 9.91 -13.86
N THR A 110 2.12 10.11 -12.69
CA THR A 110 2.19 9.15 -11.57
C THR A 110 0.83 9.05 -10.88
N ALA A 111 0.36 7.82 -10.70
CA ALA A 111 -0.84 7.52 -9.90
C ALA A 111 -0.52 7.36 -8.40
N SER A 112 0.76 7.48 -8.01
CA SER A 112 1.19 7.32 -6.63
C SER A 112 1.19 8.64 -5.88
N LEU A 113 0.63 8.64 -4.67
CA LEU A 113 0.67 9.77 -3.73
C LEU A 113 1.99 9.83 -2.93
N ARG A 114 3.02 9.07 -3.35
CA ARG A 114 4.37 9.13 -2.78
C ARG A 114 4.98 10.52 -2.98
N PRO A 115 5.95 10.95 -2.13
CA PRO A 115 6.61 12.25 -2.27
C PRO A 115 7.01 12.52 -3.72
N ARG A 116 6.62 13.70 -4.23
CA ARG A 116 6.84 14.10 -5.63
C ARG A 116 8.04 15.02 -5.71
N ILE A 117 8.74 15.01 -6.84
CA ILE A 117 9.81 15.97 -7.11
C ILE A 117 9.22 17.12 -7.92
N VAL A 118 9.34 18.34 -7.43
CA VAL A 118 8.92 19.58 -8.09
C VAL A 118 10.10 20.55 -8.02
N ASP A 119 10.56 21.02 -9.18
CA ASP A 119 11.68 21.97 -9.31
C ASP A 119 12.97 21.51 -8.58
N GLY A 120 13.28 20.21 -8.69
CA GLY A 120 14.46 19.61 -8.05
C GLY A 120 14.36 19.44 -6.53
N LYS A 121 13.19 19.68 -5.94
CA LYS A 121 12.92 19.50 -4.51
C LYS A 121 11.92 18.38 -4.30
N ILE A 122 12.08 17.63 -3.22
CA ILE A 122 11.04 16.73 -2.74
C ILE A 122 9.93 17.55 -2.12
N VAL A 123 8.70 17.24 -2.51
CA VAL A 123 7.44 17.65 -1.89
C VAL A 123 6.81 16.41 -1.28
N PHE A 124 6.91 16.32 0.04
CA PHE A 124 6.28 15.28 0.85
C PHE A 124 4.93 15.77 1.36
N ARG A 125 3.90 14.93 1.24
CA ARG A 125 2.60 15.13 1.90
C ARG A 125 2.30 13.94 2.78
N GLY A 126 2.01 14.20 4.04
CA GLY A 126 1.58 13.20 5.01
C GLY A 126 0.14 13.45 5.45
N LEU A 127 -0.64 12.39 5.62
CA LEU A 127 -2.01 12.42 6.13
C LEU A 127 -2.18 11.29 7.14
N ILE A 128 -2.78 11.59 8.29
CA ILE A 128 -3.40 10.60 9.17
C ILE A 128 -4.86 10.98 9.37
N ALA A 129 -5.77 10.03 9.24
CA ALA A 129 -7.20 10.27 9.39
C ALA A 129 -7.89 9.09 10.06
N MET A 130 -8.99 9.36 10.76
CA MET A 130 -9.89 8.34 11.29
C MET A 130 -10.53 7.55 10.13
N PRO A 131 -10.84 6.25 10.33
CA PRO A 131 -11.44 5.42 9.28
C PRO A 131 -12.75 5.97 8.70
N ASP A 132 -13.54 6.66 9.51
CA ASP A 132 -14.80 7.30 9.13
C ASP A 132 -14.61 8.73 8.58
N GLY A 133 -13.37 9.21 8.49
CA GLY A 133 -13.02 10.55 8.04
C GLY A 133 -13.35 11.67 9.04
N SER A 134 -13.83 11.36 10.24
CA SER A 134 -14.28 12.35 11.24
C SER A 134 -13.17 13.28 11.71
N LEU A 135 -11.93 12.79 11.76
CA LEU A 135 -10.75 13.54 12.12
C LEU A 135 -9.65 13.28 11.11
N LYS A 136 -8.93 14.33 10.72
CA LYS A 136 -7.80 14.25 9.80
C LYS A 136 -6.73 15.28 10.14
N TYR A 137 -5.48 14.88 9.97
CA TYR A 137 -4.31 15.72 10.14
C TYR A 137 -3.42 15.57 8.92
N GLU A 138 -3.08 16.69 8.31
CA GLU A 138 -2.27 16.77 7.10
C GLU A 138 -1.01 17.60 7.38
N THR A 139 0.10 17.22 6.76
CA THR A 139 1.34 18.00 6.72
C THR A 139 1.89 17.99 5.30
N GLU A 140 2.55 19.07 4.92
CA GLU A 140 3.30 19.21 3.68
C GLU A 140 4.69 19.72 4.03
N ALA A 141 5.71 19.08 3.46
CA ALA A 141 7.08 19.49 3.66
C ALA A 141 7.84 19.43 2.34
N THR A 142 8.63 20.46 2.08
CA THR A 142 9.43 20.57 0.86
C THR A 142 10.90 20.73 1.21
N GLY A 143 11.79 20.05 0.52
CA GLY A 143 13.23 20.17 0.76
C GLY A 143 14.08 19.48 -0.29
N ALA A 144 15.40 19.43 -0.05
CA ALA A 144 16.34 18.81 -0.96
C ALA A 144 16.12 17.29 -1.02
N ILE A 145 16.55 16.65 -2.11
CA ILE A 145 16.34 15.21 -2.34
C ILE A 145 17.15 14.40 -1.31
N GLU A 146 18.35 14.86 -0.98
CA GLU A 146 19.22 14.28 0.04
C GLU A 146 18.61 14.29 1.45
N ASP A 147 17.68 15.21 1.70
CA ASP A 147 16.99 15.35 3.00
C ASP A 147 15.69 14.52 3.07
N ALA A 148 15.36 13.74 2.03
CA ALA A 148 14.08 13.01 1.92
C ALA A 148 13.66 12.26 3.18
N VAL A 149 14.61 11.50 3.75
CA VAL A 149 14.39 10.65 4.92
C VAL A 149 14.07 11.49 6.15
N GLU A 150 14.82 12.57 6.34
CA GLU A 150 14.64 13.47 7.47
C GLU A 150 13.33 14.26 7.36
N ILE A 151 12.97 14.69 6.14
CA ILE A 151 11.68 15.32 5.84
C ILE A 151 10.53 14.39 6.20
N GLY A 152 10.58 13.13 5.76
CA GLY A 152 9.56 12.13 6.07
C GLY A 152 9.46 11.83 7.57
N ARG A 153 10.60 11.70 8.27
CA ARG A 153 10.65 11.48 9.71
C ARG A 153 10.00 12.62 10.49
N LYS A 154 10.39 13.87 10.21
CA LYS A 154 9.83 15.06 10.86
C LYS A 154 8.34 15.19 10.61
N ALA A 155 7.91 14.98 9.36
CA ALA A 155 6.50 15.02 9.01
C ALA A 155 5.68 13.96 9.78
N GLY A 156 6.22 12.75 9.94
CA GLY A 156 5.60 11.70 10.74
C GLY A 156 5.52 12.04 12.24
N GLU A 157 6.57 12.60 12.81
CA GLU A 157 6.58 13.07 14.21
C GLU A 157 5.59 14.22 14.45
N GLU A 158 5.54 15.17 13.52
CA GLU A 158 4.59 16.29 13.55
C GLU A 158 3.14 15.77 13.54
N LEU A 159 2.81 14.85 12.62
CA LEU A 159 1.48 14.26 12.54
C LEU A 159 1.11 13.52 13.84
N LYS A 160 2.03 12.70 14.38
CA LYS A 160 1.81 12.01 15.66
C LYS A 160 1.57 12.97 16.81
N ALA A 161 2.38 14.03 16.91
CA ALA A 161 2.25 15.04 17.95
C ALA A 161 0.91 15.80 17.84
N ARG A 162 0.49 16.14 16.61
CA ARG A 162 -0.77 16.85 16.35
C ARG A 162 -2.00 15.99 16.61
N ALA A 163 -1.95 14.71 16.24
CA ALA A 163 -3.06 13.78 16.49
C ALA A 163 -3.19 13.43 17.97
N GLY A 164 -2.06 13.30 18.67
CA GLY A 164 -2.02 12.91 20.07
C GLY A 164 -2.43 11.46 20.30
N GLU A 165 -2.14 10.95 21.50
CA GLU A 165 -2.30 9.53 21.85
C GLU A 165 -3.75 9.05 21.77
N LYS A 166 -4.70 9.94 22.08
CA LYS A 166 -6.14 9.68 22.02
C LYS A 166 -6.63 9.35 20.60
N PHE A 167 -6.08 9.97 19.57
CA PHE A 167 -6.43 9.66 18.18
C PHE A 167 -6.07 8.21 17.82
N PHE A 168 -4.92 7.73 18.28
CA PHE A 168 -4.48 6.36 18.05
C PHE A 168 -5.31 5.35 18.86
N GLN A 169 -5.69 5.68 20.10
CA GLN A 169 -6.63 4.88 20.89
C GLN A 169 -7.99 4.76 20.20
N MET A 170 -8.55 5.89 19.74
CA MET A 170 -9.82 5.91 18.99
C MET A 170 -9.74 5.13 17.68
N MET A 171 -8.61 5.17 16.96
CA MET A 171 -8.44 4.36 15.74
C MET A 171 -8.51 2.86 16.01
N VAL A 172 -8.00 2.41 17.16
CA VAL A 172 -8.07 1.01 17.60
C VAL A 172 -9.51 0.66 17.98
N GLU A 173 -10.20 1.54 18.73
CA GLU A 173 -11.59 1.34 19.15
C GLU A 173 -12.60 1.37 17.99
N MET A 174 -12.44 2.30 17.04
CA MET A 174 -13.30 2.49 15.86
C MET A 174 -12.92 1.58 14.68
N SER A 175 -11.92 0.72 14.86
CA SER A 175 -11.77 -0.48 14.05
C SER A 175 -12.31 -1.67 14.85
N PRO A 176 -13.64 -1.79 15.07
CA PRO A 176 -14.21 -2.94 15.75
C PRO A 176 -14.10 -4.15 14.81
N GLN A 177 -12.93 -4.77 14.82
CA GLN A 177 -12.84 -6.21 14.82
C GLN A 177 -13.83 -6.67 15.89
N GLN A 178 -14.94 -7.25 15.45
CA GLN A 178 -16.04 -7.63 16.32
C GLN A 178 -15.54 -8.62 17.36
N VAL A 179 -15.21 -8.15 18.56
CA VAL A 179 -15.25 -8.98 19.76
C VAL A 179 -16.73 -9.20 20.08
N LEU A 180 -17.32 -10.19 19.42
CA LEU A 180 -18.59 -10.79 19.78
C LEU A 180 -18.36 -12.28 19.98
N GLY A 181 -18.31 -12.69 21.25
CA GLY A 181 -18.84 -13.98 21.68
C GLY A 181 -17.92 -15.19 21.58
N GLN A 182 -17.27 -15.48 22.72
CA GLN A 182 -17.18 -16.77 23.40
C GLN A 182 -16.68 -18.04 22.66
N ILE A 183 -15.69 -18.65 23.33
CA ILE A 183 -15.29 -20.06 23.26
C ILE A 183 -16.51 -21.00 23.29
N THR A 184 -16.54 -21.98 22.39
CA THR A 184 -16.93 -23.42 22.59
C THR A 184 -16.74 -24.15 21.25
N LYS A 185 -16.11 -25.33 21.11
CA LYS A 185 -15.51 -26.32 22.03
C LYS A 185 -14.02 -26.46 21.77
#